data_AF-A0AAJ5WQ07-F1
#
_entry.id   AF-A0AAJ5WQ07-F1
#
_cell.length_a   1.000
_cell.length_b   1.000
_cell.length_c   1.000
_cell.angle_alpha   90.00
_cell.angle_beta   90.00
_cell.angle_gamma   90.00
#
_symmetry.space_group_name_H-M   'P 1'
#
loop_
_entity.id
_entity.type
_entity.pdbx_description
1 polymer ?
#
loop_
_entity_poly.entity_id
_entity_poly.type
_entity_poly.pdbx_seq_one_letter_code
_entity_poly.pdbx_strand_id
1 'polypeptide(L)' 'MTISDKAIREIKGNNRLIARLMIAFDRSQNTIENWMAAKDIRLTTPIAVQIIAEEAGLPENEILEQPARNQG' A
#
# COMPACT_ATOMS: atom_id res chain seq x y z
N MET A 1 2.98 11.95 -1.09
CA MET A 1 3.49 10.60 -1.31
C MET A 1 2.32 9.72 -1.69
N THR A 2 2.54 8.77 -2.57
CA THR A 2 1.53 7.78 -2.97
C THR A 2 2.15 6.40 -2.88
N ILE A 3 1.33 5.38 -2.71
CA ILE A 3 1.81 4.01 -2.83
C ILE A 3 2.23 3.73 -4.29
N SER A 4 3.30 2.97 -4.46
CA SER A 4 3.83 2.57 -5.76
C SER A 4 2.94 1.54 -6.46
N ASP A 5 3.02 1.50 -7.79
CA ASP A 5 2.32 0.45 -8.55
C ASP A 5 2.89 -0.94 -8.25
N LYS A 6 4.18 -1.02 -7.92
CA LYS A 6 4.85 -2.26 -7.51
C LYS A 6 4.22 -2.78 -6.20
N ALA A 7 4.11 -1.95 -5.17
CA ALA A 7 3.52 -2.34 -3.91
C ALA A 7 2.04 -2.75 -4.06
N ILE A 8 1.26 -2.06 -4.90
CA ILE A 8 -0.13 -2.47 -5.19
C ILE A 8 -0.20 -3.88 -5.79
N ARG A 9 0.72 -4.25 -6.69
CA ARG A 9 0.76 -5.60 -7.27
C ARG A 9 1.04 -6.66 -6.20
N GLU A 10 1.99 -6.40 -5.32
CA GLU A 10 2.31 -7.32 -4.21
C GLU A 10 1.12 -7.47 -3.26
N ILE A 11 0.42 -6.38 -2.92
CA ILE A 11 -0.80 -6.45 -2.09
C ILE A 11 -1.85 -7.34 -2.75
N LYS A 12 -2.17 -7.11 -4.03
CA LYS A 12 -3.20 -7.87 -4.75
C LYS A 12 -2.88 -9.36 -4.88
N GLY A 13 -1.61 -9.72 -4.95
CA GLY A 13 -1.16 -11.11 -5.04
C GLY A 13 -1.06 -11.84 -3.69
N ASN A 14 -1.25 -11.14 -2.57
CA ASN A 14 -0.96 -11.68 -1.23
C ASN A 14 -2.15 -11.56 -0.27
N ASN A 15 -2.91 -12.65 -0.15
CA ASN A 15 -4.08 -12.74 0.74
C ASN A 15 -3.74 -12.45 2.22
N ARG A 16 -2.55 -12.84 2.68
CA ARG A 16 -2.11 -12.60 4.06
C ARG A 16 -1.87 -11.12 4.29
N LEU A 17 -1.24 -10.45 3.34
CA LEU A 17 -1.01 -9.00 3.37
C LEU A 17 -2.35 -8.25 3.41
N ILE A 18 -3.28 -8.58 2.51
CA ILE A 18 -4.63 -8.01 2.52
C ILE A 18 -5.31 -8.19 3.88
N ALA A 19 -5.27 -9.41 4.44
CA ALA A 19 -5.87 -9.69 5.75
C ALA A 19 -5.22 -8.86 6.87
N ARG A 20 -3.89 -8.69 6.87
CA ARG A 20 -3.19 -7.83 7.84
C ARG A 20 -3.59 -6.37 7.72
N LEU A 21 -3.75 -5.85 6.51
CA LEU A 21 -4.27 -4.49 6.30
C LEU A 21 -5.71 -4.35 6.79
N MET A 22 -6.57 -5.32 6.50
CA MET A 22 -7.95 -5.33 7.00
C MET A 22 -8.01 -5.26 8.53
N ILE A 23 -7.18 -6.06 9.22
CA ILE A 23 -7.09 -6.06 10.69
C ILE A 23 -6.54 -4.72 11.20
N ALA A 24 -5.44 -4.23 10.62
CA ALA A 24 -4.77 -3.02 11.09
C ALA A 24 -5.66 -1.77 10.97
N PHE A 25 -6.53 -1.73 9.96
CA PHE A 25 -7.40 -0.60 9.69
C PHE A 25 -8.86 -0.80 10.10
N ASP A 26 -9.22 -2.00 10.58
CA ASP A 26 -10.61 -2.40 10.84
C ASP A 26 -11.52 -2.14 9.62
N ARG A 27 -11.13 -2.65 8.46
CA ARG A 27 -11.84 -2.43 7.19
C ARG A 27 -12.03 -3.71 6.39
N SER A 28 -13.06 -3.71 5.55
CA SER A 28 -13.32 -4.81 4.62
C SER A 28 -12.29 -4.84 3.48
N GLN A 29 -12.10 -6.02 2.89
CA GLN A 29 -11.23 -6.19 1.71
C GLN A 29 -11.59 -5.22 0.58
N ASN A 30 -12.88 -5.05 0.27
CA ASN A 30 -13.35 -4.11 -0.75
C ASN A 30 -12.88 -2.67 -0.46
N THR A 31 -12.81 -2.26 0.81
CA THR A 31 -12.30 -0.95 1.18
C THR A 31 -10.80 -0.83 0.89
N ILE A 32 -10.02 -1.86 1.22
CA ILE A 32 -8.57 -1.91 0.91
C ILE A 32 -8.34 -1.88 -0.61
N GLU A 33 -9.14 -2.61 -1.37
CA GLU A 33 -9.07 -2.61 -2.84
C GLU A 33 -9.39 -1.23 -3.44
N ASN A 34 -10.40 -0.55 -2.90
CA ASN A 34 -10.71 0.83 -3.29
C ASN A 34 -9.56 1.79 -2.96
N TRP A 35 -8.91 1.62 -1.80
CA TRP A 35 -7.72 2.42 -1.46
C TRP A 35 -6.57 2.18 -2.43
N MET A 36 -6.34 0.94 -2.85
CA MET A 36 -5.33 0.63 -3.87
C MET A 36 -5.66 1.30 -5.21
N ALA A 37 -6.92 1.21 -5.65
CA ALA A 37 -7.36 1.82 -6.91
C ALA A 37 -7.22 3.35 -6.89
N ALA A 38 -7.47 3.99 -5.75
CA ALA A 38 -7.36 5.43 -5.57
C ALA A 38 -5.95 5.91 -5.18
N LYS A 39 -4.99 5.01 -4.96
CA LYS A 39 -3.69 5.29 -4.32
C LYS A 39 -3.85 6.12 -3.03
N ASP A 40 -4.80 5.72 -2.17
CA ASP A 40 -5.21 6.45 -0.97
C ASP A 40 -4.03 6.61 0.03
N ILE A 41 -3.95 7.78 0.67
CA ILE A 41 -2.90 8.13 1.63
C ILE A 41 -2.86 7.21 2.86
N ARG A 42 -3.94 6.49 3.16
CA ARG A 42 -3.94 5.49 4.24
C ARG A 42 -2.93 4.37 4.00
N LEU A 43 -2.67 4.02 2.75
CA LEU A 43 -1.67 3.03 2.36
C LEU A 43 -0.22 3.55 2.45
N THR A 44 -0.02 4.84 2.74
CA THR A 44 1.31 5.43 2.97
C THR A 44 1.57 5.73 4.44
N THR A 45 0.65 5.36 5.35
CA THR A 45 0.86 5.49 6.79
C THR A 45 1.96 4.53 7.28
N PRO A 46 2.67 4.85 8.38
CA PRO A 46 3.74 3.99 8.88
C PRO A 46 3.32 2.54 9.11
N ILE A 47 2.10 2.30 9.61
CA ILE A 47 1.59 0.94 9.83
C ILE A 47 1.32 0.20 8.52
N ALA A 48 0.79 0.86 7.49
CA ALA A 48 0.61 0.25 6.18
C ALA A 48 1.96 -0.09 5.54
N VAL A 49 2.89 0.87 5.54
CA VAL A 49 4.24 0.69 4.98
C VAL A 49 4.97 -0.45 5.68
N GLN A 50 4.89 -0.54 7.01
CA GLN A 50 5.47 -1.63 7.77
C GLN A 50 4.88 -3.00 7.36
N ILE A 51 3.55 -3.11 7.30
CA ILE A 51 2.88 -4.37 6.91
C ILE A 51 3.29 -4.78 5.49
N ILE A 52 3.32 -3.83 4.55
CA ILE A 52 3.70 -4.10 3.17
C ILE A 52 5.17 -4.54 3.10
N ALA A 53 6.06 -3.86 3.81
CA ALA A 53 7.48 -4.21 3.85
C ALA A 53 7.71 -5.62 4.39
N GLU A 54 7.05 -5.97 5.49
CA GLU A 54 7.17 -7.28 6.13
C GLU A 54 6.60 -8.42 5.26
N GLU A 55 5.45 -8.23 4.63
CA GLU A 55 4.76 -9.30 3.89
C GLU A 55 5.19 -9.42 2.42
N ALA A 56 5.68 -8.33 1.81
CA ALA A 56 6.15 -8.32 0.42
C ALA A 56 7.68 -8.31 0.30
N GLY A 57 8.42 -8.15 1.41
CA GLY A 57 9.88 -8.05 1.39
C GLY A 57 10.39 -6.80 0.65
N LEU A 58 9.57 -5.75 0.56
CA LEU A 58 9.91 -4.51 -0.14
C LEU A 58 10.51 -3.48 0.82
N PRO A 59 11.56 -2.76 0.44
CA PRO A 59 12.01 -1.59 1.18
C PRO A 59 11.06 -0.41 0.97
N GLU A 60 11.03 0.52 1.93
CA GLU A 60 10.09 1.67 1.92
C GLU A 60 10.15 2.52 0.65
N ASN A 61 11.34 2.71 0.08
CA ASN A 61 11.54 3.46 -1.17
C ASN A 61 10.95 2.77 -2.42
N GLU A 62 10.64 1.47 -2.34
CA GLU A 62 9.89 0.75 -3.37
C GLU A 62 8.39 0.71 -3.08
N ILE A 63 7.97 1.04 -1.84
CA ILE A 63 6.57 1.12 -1.43
C ILE A 63 6.00 2.51 -1.72
N LEU A 64 6.79 3.56 -1.47
CA LEU A 64 6.37 4.94 -1.57
C LEU A 64 6.98 5.62 -2.80
N GLU A 65 6.13 6.23 -3.60
CA GLU A 65 6.52 7.10 -4.70
C GLU A 65 6.28 8.56 -4.33
N GLN A 66 7.22 9.43 -4.70
CA GLN A 66 6.95 10.87 -4.72
C GLN A 66 6.09 11.17 -5.96
N PRO A 67 5.04 12.01 -5.84
CA PRO A 67 4.35 12.48 -7.04
C PRO A 67 5.40 13.13 -7.92
N ALA A 68 5.49 12.70 -9.18
CA ALA A 68 6.38 13.31 -10.16
C ALA A 68 6.11 14.81 -10.12
N ARG A 69 7.06 15.60 -9.60
CA ARG A 69 7.02 17.05 -9.78
C ARG A 69 7.13 17.21 -11.28
N ASN A 70 6.02 17.59 -11.93
CA ASN A 70 6.07 18.11 -13.29
C ASN A 70 7.14 19.20 -13.27
N GLN A 71 8.31 18.89 -13.82
CA GLN A 71 9.30 19.90 -14.16
C GLN A 71 8.68 20.67 -15.33
N GLY A 72 7.98 21.74 -14.98
CA GLY A 72 7.56 22.78 -15.90
C GLY A 72 8.68 23.78 -16.09
#